data_AF-L5LZ44-F1
#
_entry.id   AF-L5LZ44-F1
#
_cell.length_a   1.000
_cell.length_b   1.000
_cell.length_c   1.000
_cell.angle_alpha   90.00
_cell.angle_beta   90.00
_cell.angle_gamma   90.00
#
_symmetry.space_group_name_H-M   'P 1'
#
loop_
_entity.id
_entity.type
_entity.pdbx_description
1 polymer ?
#
loop_
_entity_poly.entity_id
_entity_poly.type
_entity_poly.pdbx_seq_one_letter_code
_entity_poly.pdbx_strand_id
1 'polypeptide(L)' 'MLAAQDVAQRCKELGIIALHIKLQATGGNRTKTPGPGAQSALRALARSGMKIGRIEDVTPIPPDSTRRKGGCCGCRL' A
#
# COMPACT_ATOMS: atom_id res chain seq x y z
N MET A 1 4.43 -8.30 8.65
CA MET A 1 3.05 -8.79 8.93
C MET A 1 2.55 -8.33 10.29
N LEU A 2 3.42 -8.30 11.32
CA LEU A 2 3.08 -7.89 12.70
C LEU A 2 2.21 -6.62 12.76
N ALA A 3 2.64 -5.54 12.08
CA ALA A 3 1.87 -4.30 12.05
C ALA A 3 0.40 -4.45 11.58
N ALA A 4 0.12 -5.33 10.62
CA ALA A 4 -1.24 -5.57 10.15
C ALA A 4 -2.07 -6.40 11.14
N GLN A 5 -1.42 -7.28 11.92
CA GLN A 5 -2.09 -8.06 12.97
C GLN A 5 -2.48 -7.18 14.15
N ASP A 6 -1.59 -6.28 14.58
CA ASP A 6 -1.85 -5.34 15.67
C ASP A 6 -3.03 -4.41 15.33
N VAL A 7 -3.07 -3.91 14.09
CA VAL A 7 -4.18 -3.10 13.59
C VAL A 7 -5.47 -3.92 13.55
N ALA A 8 -5.44 -5.17 13.08
CA ALA A 8 -6.63 -6.01 13.05
C ALA A 8 -7.20 -6.29 14.45
N GLN A 9 -6.34 -6.47 15.45
CA GLN A 9 -6.79 -6.64 16.85
C GLN A 9 -7.49 -5.38 17.35
N ARG A 10 -6.89 -4.19 17.15
CA ARG A 10 -7.52 -2.92 17.51
C ARG A 10 -8.84 -2.69 16.77
N CYS A 11 -8.92 -3.05 15.48
CA CYS A 11 -10.17 -2.95 14.73
C CYS A 11 -11.28 -3.82 15.32
N LYS A 12 -10.96 -5.01 15.85
CA LYS A 12 -11.93 -5.88 16.52
C LYS A 12 -12.42 -5.27 17.83
N GLU A 13 -11.52 -4.68 18.63
CA GLU A 13 -11.87 -3.97 19.87
C GLU A 13 -12.83 -2.80 19.60
N LEU A 14 -12.63 -2.11 18.47
CA LEU A 14 -13.49 -1.01 18.02
C LEU A 14 -14.77 -1.46 17.29
N GLY A 15 -14.98 -2.77 17.09
CA GLY A 15 -16.15 -3.31 16.40
C GLY A 15 -16.15 -3.09 14.88
N ILE A 16 -15.00 -2.81 14.26
CA ILE A 16 -14.86 -2.69 12.80
C ILE A 16 -14.74 -4.07 12.18
N ILE A 17 -15.73 -4.46 11.38
CA ILE A 17 -15.83 -5.82 10.81
C ILE A 17 -15.31 -5.88 9.37
N ALA A 18 -15.45 -4.79 8.61
CA ALA A 18 -15.11 -4.73 7.20
C ALA A 18 -14.27 -3.48 6.86
N LEU A 19 -13.38 -3.62 5.88
CA LEU A 19 -12.47 -2.57 5.43
C LEU A 19 -12.48 -2.46 3.90
N HIS A 20 -12.50 -1.23 3.40
CA HIS A 20 -12.10 -0.90 2.03
C HIS A 20 -10.62 -0.52 2.03
N ILE A 21 -9.86 -1.04 1.08
CA ILE A 21 -8.40 -0.91 1.09
C ILE A 21 -7.96 -0.05 -0.09
N LYS A 22 -7.29 1.05 0.24
CA LYS A 22 -6.60 1.90 -0.73
C LYS A 22 -5.12 1.60 -0.68
N LEU A 23 -4.60 1.09 -1.78
CA LEU A 23 -3.23 0.68 -1.93
C LEU A 23 -2.45 1.82 -2.60
N GLN A 24 -1.31 2.20 -2.01
CA GLN A 24 -0.57 3.37 -2.45
C GLN A 24 0.93 3.08 -2.50
N ALA A 25 1.53 3.25 -3.68
CA ALA A 25 2.97 3.40 -3.83
C ALA A 25 3.38 4.87 -3.71
N THR A 26 4.69 5.14 -3.67
CA THR A 26 5.19 6.53 -3.57
C THR A 26 4.73 7.41 -4.73
N GLY A 27 4.65 6.86 -5.95
CA GLY A 27 4.10 7.51 -7.13
C GLY A 27 4.89 8.74 -7.61
N GLY A 28 4.25 9.55 -8.45
CA GLY A 28 4.87 10.72 -9.08
C GLY A 28 6.11 10.35 -9.89
N ASN A 29 7.23 11.01 -9.59
CA ASN A 29 8.53 10.73 -10.21
C ASN A 29 9.23 9.50 -9.63
N ARG A 30 8.73 8.91 -8.55
CA ARG A 30 9.34 7.76 -7.89
C ARG A 30 8.66 6.47 -8.38
N THR A 31 8.77 5.41 -7.59
CA THR A 31 8.19 4.10 -7.88
C THR A 31 6.67 4.19 -7.82
N LYS A 32 6.02 3.82 -8.93
CA LYS A 32 4.58 3.65 -9.02
C LYS A 32 4.14 2.25 -8.60
N THR A 33 5.08 1.33 -8.46
CA THR A 33 4.80 -0.04 -8.03
C THR A 33 4.76 -0.11 -6.51
N PRO A 34 3.67 -0.62 -5.93
CA PRO A 34 3.59 -0.87 -4.49
C PRO A 34 4.63 -1.91 -4.07
N GLY A 35 5.19 -1.73 -2.87
CA GLY A 35 6.23 -2.62 -2.36
C GLY A 35 5.71 -4.03 -1.98
N PRO A 36 6.60 -5.00 -1.77
CA PRO A 36 6.24 -6.38 -1.43
C PRO A 36 5.45 -6.52 -0.12
N GLY A 37 5.58 -5.52 0.78
CA GLY A 37 4.82 -5.45 2.02
C GLY A 37 3.31 -5.25 1.81
N ALA A 38 2.88 -4.70 0.68
CA ALA A 38 1.48 -4.40 0.41
C ALA A 38 0.64 -5.68 0.34
N GLN A 39 1.07 -6.65 -0.47
CA GLN A 39 0.38 -7.93 -0.60
C GLN A 39 0.46 -8.77 0.69
N SER A 40 1.58 -8.67 1.40
CA SER A 40 1.76 -9.33 2.69
C SER A 40 0.80 -8.81 3.76
N ALA A 41 0.57 -7.49 3.81
CA ALA A 41 -0.38 -6.88 4.74
C ALA A 41 -1.83 -7.25 4.41
N LEU A 42 -2.22 -7.21 3.12
CA LEU A 42 -3.53 -7.65 2.65
C LEU A 42 -3.85 -9.08 3.09
N ARG A 43 -2.91 -10.00 2.89
CA ARG A 43 -3.05 -11.40 3.30
C ARG A 43 -3.19 -11.54 4.81
N ALA A 44 -2.45 -10.77 5.60
CA ALA A 44 -2.53 -10.81 7.05
C ALA A 44 -3.90 -10.32 7.57
N LEU A 45 -4.45 -9.25 6.99
CA LEU A 45 -5.79 -8.74 7.33
C LEU A 45 -6.90 -9.72 6.96
N ALA A 46 -6.81 -10.36 5.79
CA ALA A 46 -7.76 -11.40 5.40
C ALA A 46 -7.73 -12.60 6.37
N ARG A 47 -6.52 -13.03 6.77
CA ARG A 47 -6.34 -14.15 7.70
C ARG A 47 -6.79 -13.84 9.12
N SER A 48 -6.72 -12.59 9.56
CA SER A 48 -7.21 -12.18 10.88
C SER A 48 -8.73 -12.10 10.97
N GLY A 49 -9.45 -12.38 9.87
CA GLY A 49 -10.91 -12.45 9.83
C GLY A 49 -11.60 -11.12 9.46
N MET A 50 -10.84 -10.12 9.01
CA MET A 50 -11.40 -8.85 8.54
C MET A 50 -12.04 -9.05 7.16
N LYS A 51 -13.26 -8.54 6.95
CA LYS A 51 -13.92 -8.60 5.64
C LYS A 51 -13.36 -7.51 4.72
N ILE A 52 -12.75 -7.89 3.61
CA ILE A 52 -12.22 -6.93 2.63
C ILE A 52 -13.30 -6.64 1.60
N GLY A 53 -13.66 -5.37 1.44
CA GLY A 53 -14.60 -4.91 0.42
C GLY A 53 -13.89 -4.62 -0.90
N ARG A 54 -13.76 -3.33 -1.22
CA ARG A 54 -13.08 -2.85 -2.44
C ARG A 54 -11.60 -2.68 -2.19
N ILE A 55 -10.80 -3.03 -3.19
CA ILE A 55 -9.37 -2.76 -3.24
C ILE A 55 -9.12 -1.84 -4.43
N GLU A 56 -8.53 -0.67 -4.16
CA GLU A 56 -8.26 0.35 -5.17
C GLU A 56 -6.78 0.74 -5.12
N ASP A 57 -6.13 0.81 -6.29
CA ASP A 57 -4.81 1.42 -6.41
C ASP A 57 -4.99 2.94 -6.57
N VAL A 58 -4.52 3.68 -5.59
CA VAL A 58 -4.60 5.15 -5.52
C VAL A 58 -3.22 5.79 -5.69
N THR A 59 -2.26 5.04 -6.25
CA THR A 59 -0.93 5.56 -6.52
C THR A 59 -1.01 6.80 -7.43
N PRO A 60 -0.42 7.94 -7.03
CA PRO A 60 -0.51 9.16 -7.83
C PRO A 60 0.28 9.01 -9.13
N ILE A 61 -0.44 9.01 -10.25
CA ILE A 61 0.11 9.02 -11.62
C ILE A 61 -0.13 10.42 -12.19
N PRO A 62 0.92 11.23 -12.36
CA PRO A 62 0.75 12.58 -12.89
C PRO A 62 0.60 12.52 -14.42
N PRO A 63 -0.17 13.45 -15.03
CA PRO A 63 -0.30 13.54 -16.48
C PRO A 63 1.05 13.83 -17.16
N ASP A 64 1.83 14.75 -16.57
CA ASP A 64 3.24 15.01 -16.88
C ASP A 64 4.08 14.92 -15.60
N SER A 65 5.30 14.40 -15.71
CA SER A 65 6.19 14.21 -14.55
C SER A 65 7.34 15.22 -14.53
N THR A 66 7.82 15.59 -13.33
CA THR A 66 9.05 16.39 -13.20
C THR A 66 10.30 15.49 -13.30
N ARG A 67 11.51 16.07 -13.22
CA ARG A 67 12.76 15.31 -13.39
C ARG A 67 12.93 14.23 -12.30
N ARG A 68 13.24 12.99 -12.69
CA ARG A 68 13.58 11.90 -11.77
C ARG A 68 14.98 12.08 -11.14
N LYS A 69 15.18 11.50 -9.95
CA LYS A 69 16.51 11.41 -9.32
C LYS A 69 17.42 10.49 -10.15
N GLY A 70 18.71 10.82 -10.26
CA GLY A 70 19.72 10.03 -10.99
C GLY A 70 20.38 10.76 -12.17
N GLY A 71 19.89 11.95 -12.55
CA GLY A 71 20.47 12.69 -13.67
C GLY A 71 20.35 11.94 -15.00
N CYS A 72 21.16 12.29 -16.00
CA CYS A 72 21.09 11.66 -17.33
C CYS A 72 21.55 10.19 -17.31
N CYS A 73 22.50 9.84 -16.45
CA CYS A 73 23.07 8.49 -16.42
C CYS A 73 22.42 7.56 -15.39
N GLY A 74 21.42 8.03 -14.64
CA GLY A 74 20.77 7.24 -13.60
C GLY A 74 21.70 6.87 -12.42
N CYS A 75 21.23 5.93 -11.60
CA CYS A 75 21.99 5.38 -10.49
C CYS A 75 22.82 4.19 -10.99
N ARG A 76 24.14 4.15 -10.71
CA ARG A 76 25.09 3.14 -11.20
C ARG A 76 25.63 2.21 -10.10
N LEU A 77 24.77 1.85 -9.13
CA LEU A 77 25.13 0.94 -8.05
C LEU A 77 25.63 -0.41 -8.59
#